data_AF-A0AAE4Q023-F1
#
_entry.id   AF-A0AAE4Q023-F1
#
_cell.length_a   1.000
_cell.length_b   1.000
_cell.length_c   1.000
_cell.angle_alpha   90.00
_cell.angle_beta   90.00
_cell.angle_gamma   90.00
#
_symmetry.space_group_name_H-M   'P 1'
#
loop_
_entity.id
_entity.type
_entity.pdbx_description
1 polymer ?
#
loop_
_entity_poly.entity_id
_entity_poly.type
_entity_poly.pdbx_seq_one_letter_code
_entity_poly.pdbx_strand_id
1 'polypeptide(L)'
;MKTLSPLKAGLFAILASSAVLATAVSAEPSQGCDHSRGEFHKRGDRMEHDGMHRMFEGLDLTDAQKADIKKLFAEQRAARSDDRPSKEERLAHRTEMHGLITSATFDEAQAKALLSAQQEKRLTQAIERMKMQNQIYNLLTPEQQAKFKARFEAQAAKEPRS
;
A
#
# COMPACT_ATOMS: atom_id res chain seq x y z
N MET A 1 -49.00 21.98 48.51
CA MET A 1 -47.65 21.50 48.91
C MET A 1 -46.66 22.19 47.97
N LYS A 2 -45.91 23.26 48.32
CA LYS A 2 -44.73 23.33 49.22
C LYS A 2 -43.78 22.14 48.90
N THR A 3 -42.55 22.24 48.39
CA THR A 3 -41.55 23.33 48.26
C THR A 3 -40.38 22.91 47.34
N LEU A 4 -39.84 23.89 46.62
CA LEU A 4 -38.44 24.22 46.26
C LEU A 4 -37.31 23.17 46.34
N SER A 5 -36.52 23.15 45.28
CA SER A 5 -35.19 22.56 45.13
C SER A 5 -34.10 23.25 45.98
N PRO A 6 -32.96 22.56 46.24
CA PRO A 6 -31.71 23.25 46.51
C PRO A 6 -30.59 22.88 45.52
N LEU A 7 -30.06 23.94 44.89
CA LEU A 7 -28.70 24.05 44.36
C LEU A 7 -27.68 23.57 45.41
N LYS A 8 -26.67 22.83 44.97
CA LYS A 8 -25.40 22.70 45.72
C LYS A 8 -24.25 23.17 44.83
N ALA A 9 -23.70 24.31 45.21
CA ALA A 9 -22.41 24.80 44.79
C ALA A 9 -21.31 23.86 45.30
N GLY A 10 -20.36 23.54 44.41
CA GLY A 10 -19.12 22.85 44.74
C GLY A 10 -17.96 23.63 44.15
N LEU A 11 -17.38 24.49 44.97
CA LEU A 11 -16.26 25.38 44.67
C LEU A 11 -14.97 24.57 44.85
N PHE A 12 -14.20 24.33 43.79
CA PHE A 12 -12.80 23.91 43.91
C PHE A 12 -11.93 24.82 43.06
N ALA A 13 -11.37 25.83 43.75
CA ALA A 13 -10.25 26.62 43.27
C ALA A 13 -8.96 25.93 43.72
N ILE A 14 -8.11 25.49 42.78
CA ILE A 14 -6.67 25.35 43.02
C ILE A 14 -5.94 25.96 41.82
N LEU A 15 -5.42 27.15 42.09
CA LEU A 15 -4.35 27.82 41.35
C LEU A 15 -3.06 27.00 41.47
N ALA A 16 -2.46 26.66 40.34
CA ALA A 16 -1.01 26.46 40.24
C ALA A 16 -0.57 26.81 38.82
N SER A 17 -0.42 28.11 38.57
CA SER A 17 0.52 28.59 37.56
C SER A 17 1.92 28.41 38.11
N SER A 18 2.73 27.58 37.45
CA SER A 18 4.18 27.67 37.55
C SER A 18 4.78 27.51 36.16
N ALA A 19 5.62 28.49 35.85
CA ALA A 19 6.19 28.77 34.56
C ALA A 19 7.30 27.79 34.17
N VAL A 20 7.31 27.49 32.88
CA VAL A 20 8.46 27.50 31.96
C VAL A 20 9.82 27.10 32.54
N LEU A 21 10.29 25.92 32.13
CA LEU A 21 11.69 25.71 31.78
C LEU A 21 11.75 25.32 30.30
N ALA A 22 11.83 26.34 29.45
CA ALA A 22 12.22 26.19 28.07
C ALA A 22 13.72 25.90 28.04
N THR A 23 14.08 24.64 27.84
CA THR A 23 15.43 24.31 27.39
C THR A 23 15.53 24.74 25.93
N ALA A 24 16.19 25.88 25.71
CA ALA A 24 16.67 26.26 24.39
C ALA A 24 17.74 25.23 23.99
N VAL A 25 17.35 24.21 23.21
CA VAL A 25 18.31 23.41 22.48
C VAL A 25 18.74 24.27 21.29
N SER A 26 20.01 24.70 21.31
CA SER A 26 20.60 25.36 20.16
C SER A 26 20.58 24.39 18.98
N ALA A 27 19.82 24.75 17.95
CA ALA A 27 19.88 24.12 16.66
C ALA A 27 21.23 24.47 16.01
N GLU A 28 22.13 23.49 15.90
CA GLU A 28 23.16 23.53 14.87
C GLU A 28 22.51 23.20 13.52
N PRO A 29 22.65 24.04 12.48
CA PRO A 29 22.34 23.64 11.14
C PRO A 29 23.48 22.72 10.68
N SER A 30 23.31 21.42 10.89
CA SER A 30 24.17 20.45 10.22
C SER A 30 23.99 20.63 8.71
N GLN A 31 25.14 20.75 8.05
CA GLN A 31 25.30 20.96 6.62
C GLN A 31 24.31 20.11 5.83
N GLY A 32 23.56 20.78 4.95
CA GLY A 32 22.66 20.14 4.02
C GLY A 32 23.42 19.11 3.19
N CYS A 33 23.13 17.83 3.44
CA CYS A 33 23.34 16.80 2.45
C CYS A 33 22.36 17.10 1.31
N ASP A 34 22.84 17.78 0.28
CA ASP A 34 22.19 17.85 -1.03
C ASP A 34 22.19 16.45 -1.65
N HIS A 35 21.31 15.60 -1.12
CA HIS A 35 20.93 14.37 -1.80
C HIS A 35 20.01 14.76 -2.94
N SER A 36 20.65 15.04 -4.07
CA SER A 36 20.17 14.83 -5.42
C SER A 36 18.81 14.14 -5.42
N ARG A 37 17.80 14.92 -5.79
CA ARG A 37 16.41 14.55 -6.02
C ARG A 37 16.32 13.43 -7.05
N GLY A 38 16.65 12.22 -6.65
CA GLY A 38 16.59 11.01 -7.45
C GLY A 38 15.13 10.61 -7.62
N GLU A 39 14.72 10.56 -8.87
CA GLU A 39 13.40 10.22 -9.39
C GLU A 39 12.89 8.82 -8.95
N PHE A 40 12.56 8.65 -7.66
CA PHE A 40 12.03 7.40 -7.10
C PHE A 40 10.50 7.39 -6.96
N HIS A 41 9.81 8.22 -7.72
CA HIS A 41 8.35 8.18 -7.78
C HIS A 41 7.94 7.39 -9.02
N LYS A 42 7.08 6.36 -8.83
CA LYS A 42 6.32 5.55 -9.83
C LYS A 42 6.64 4.04 -9.90
N ARG A 43 7.32 3.42 -8.92
CA ARG A 43 7.52 1.94 -8.98
C ARG A 43 6.34 1.10 -8.46
N GLY A 44 5.54 1.60 -7.51
CA GLY A 44 4.45 0.82 -6.90
C GLY A 44 3.37 0.38 -7.90
N ASP A 45 2.83 1.32 -8.68
CA ASP A 45 1.80 1.02 -9.68
C ASP A 45 2.34 0.40 -10.97
N ARG A 46 3.60 0.68 -11.32
CA ARG A 46 4.22 0.11 -12.52
C ARG A 46 4.54 -1.37 -12.35
N MET A 47 4.96 -1.83 -11.16
CA MET A 47 5.28 -3.25 -10.94
C MET A 47 4.06 -4.18 -11.14
N GLU A 48 2.86 -3.77 -10.69
CA GLU A 48 1.64 -4.58 -10.87
C GLU A 48 1.21 -4.62 -12.35
N HIS A 49 1.29 -3.48 -13.04
CA HIS A 49 0.97 -3.37 -14.46
C HIS A 49 2.00 -4.09 -15.36
N ASP A 50 3.29 -4.03 -14.99
CA ASP A 50 4.39 -4.65 -15.71
C ASP A 50 4.38 -6.18 -15.52
N GLY A 51 4.01 -6.68 -14.34
CA GLY A 51 3.92 -8.11 -14.07
C GLY A 51 2.85 -8.81 -14.92
N MET A 52 1.67 -8.19 -15.04
CA MET A 52 0.58 -8.69 -15.88
C MET A 52 0.90 -8.61 -17.37
N HIS A 53 1.60 -7.55 -17.81
CA HIS A 53 2.01 -7.43 -19.21
C HIS A 53 3.05 -8.50 -19.60
N ARG A 54 4.02 -8.77 -18.73
CA ARG A 54 5.06 -9.81 -18.95
C ARG A 54 4.50 -11.22 -19.01
N MET A 55 3.39 -11.49 -18.33
CA MET A 55 2.74 -12.81 -18.33
C MET A 55 2.29 -13.21 -19.74
N PHE A 56 1.71 -12.28 -20.51
CA PHE A 56 1.22 -12.52 -21.87
C PHE A 56 2.15 -12.00 -22.98
N GLU A 57 3.30 -11.44 -22.61
CA GLU A 57 4.34 -11.02 -23.55
C GLU A 57 4.74 -12.17 -24.48
N GLY A 58 5.11 -11.91 -25.73
CA GLY A 58 5.56 -12.93 -26.70
C GLY A 58 4.50 -13.95 -27.14
N LEU A 59 3.22 -13.74 -26.79
CA LEU A 59 2.09 -14.30 -27.51
C LEU A 59 1.78 -13.41 -28.71
N ASP A 60 1.50 -14.03 -29.86
CA ASP A 60 1.15 -13.34 -31.09
C ASP A 60 -0.33 -12.95 -31.03
N LEU A 61 -0.65 -11.96 -30.19
CA LEU A 61 -2.01 -11.49 -29.95
C LEU A 61 -2.54 -10.70 -31.13
N THR A 62 -3.79 -10.96 -31.52
CA THR A 62 -4.50 -10.15 -32.52
C THR A 62 -4.81 -8.77 -31.96
N ASP A 63 -5.06 -7.80 -32.84
CA ASP A 63 -5.39 -6.44 -32.39
C ASP A 63 -6.73 -6.39 -31.65
N ALA A 64 -7.67 -7.27 -31.99
CA ALA A 64 -8.91 -7.46 -31.24
C ALA A 64 -8.63 -7.95 -29.81
N GLN A 65 -7.82 -9.01 -29.65
CA GLN A 65 -7.43 -9.51 -28.33
C GLN A 65 -6.73 -8.44 -27.49
N LYS A 66 -5.82 -7.66 -28.09
CA LYS A 66 -5.15 -6.55 -27.39
C LYS A 66 -6.13 -5.48 -26.95
N ALA A 67 -7.14 -5.15 -27.77
CA ALA A 67 -8.17 -4.18 -27.42
C ALA A 67 -9.01 -4.67 -26.24
N ASP A 68 -9.44 -5.93 -26.26
CA ASP A 68 -10.22 -6.54 -25.18
C ASP A 68 -9.43 -6.59 -23.87
N ILE A 69 -8.14 -6.95 -23.93
CA ILE A 69 -7.25 -6.96 -22.77
C ILE A 69 -7.08 -5.55 -22.19
N LYS A 70 -6.87 -4.53 -23.04
CA LYS A 70 -6.76 -3.13 -22.59
C LYS A 70 -8.05 -2.65 -21.92
N LYS A 71 -9.20 -3.02 -22.47
CA LYS A 71 -10.51 -2.71 -21.89
C LYS A 71 -10.65 -3.33 -20.50
N LEU A 72 -10.30 -4.60 -20.35
CA LEU A 72 -10.33 -5.31 -19.08
C LEU A 72 -9.44 -4.65 -18.00
N PHE A 73 -8.23 -4.21 -18.38
CA PHE A 73 -7.36 -3.45 -17.47
C PHE A 73 -7.94 -2.09 -17.08
N ALA A 74 -8.55 -1.38 -18.04
CA ALA A 74 -9.18 -0.09 -17.78
C ALA A 74 -10.35 -0.22 -16.80
N GLU A 75 -11.19 -1.24 -16.98
CA GLU A 75 -12.33 -1.55 -16.10
C GLU A 75 -11.86 -1.86 -14.68
N GLN A 76 -10.85 -2.72 -14.51
CA GLN A 76 -10.32 -2.99 -13.17
C GLN A 76 -9.70 -1.75 -12.53
N ARG A 77 -8.96 -0.95 -13.32
CA ARG A 77 -8.36 0.29 -12.81
C ARG A 77 -9.42 1.28 -12.34
N ALA A 78 -10.52 1.40 -13.08
CA ALA A 78 -11.65 2.23 -12.69
C ALA A 78 -12.31 1.69 -11.42
N ALA A 79 -12.53 0.37 -11.31
CA ALA A 79 -13.10 -0.26 -10.11
C ALA A 79 -12.23 -0.06 -8.85
N ARG A 80 -10.92 0.16 -9.01
CA ARG A 80 -9.96 0.34 -7.92
C ARG A 80 -9.49 1.78 -7.71
N SER A 81 -9.99 2.76 -8.47
CA SER A 81 -9.51 4.15 -8.36
C SER A 81 -9.68 4.70 -6.94
N ASP A 82 -10.77 4.30 -6.29
CA ASP A 82 -11.21 4.85 -5.00
C ASP A 82 -10.62 4.09 -3.80
N ASP A 83 -10.08 2.88 -4.01
CA ASP A 83 -9.47 2.05 -2.97
C ASP A 83 -7.95 2.33 -2.80
N ARG A 84 -7.42 3.36 -3.47
CA ARG A 84 -6.01 3.74 -3.31
C ARG A 84 -5.79 4.49 -2.00
N PRO A 85 -4.82 4.07 -1.16
CA PRO A 85 -4.49 4.82 0.04
C PRO A 85 -4.08 6.26 -0.32
N SER A 86 -4.55 7.21 0.47
CA SER A 86 -4.23 8.63 0.33
C SER A 86 -2.73 8.87 0.53
N LYS A 87 -2.25 10.06 0.16
CA LYS A 87 -0.85 10.42 0.43
C LYS A 87 -0.54 10.41 1.92
N GLU A 88 -1.48 10.87 2.73
CA GLU A 88 -1.37 10.98 4.18
C GLU A 88 -1.36 9.60 4.83
N GLU A 89 -2.27 8.70 4.44
CA GLU A 89 -2.30 7.32 4.94
C GLU A 89 -0.99 6.57 4.64
N ARG A 90 -0.45 6.74 3.42
CA ARG A 90 0.86 6.16 3.07
C ARG A 90 2.01 6.76 3.86
N LEU A 91 1.94 8.04 4.22
CA LEU A 91 2.97 8.68 5.02
C LEU A 91 2.89 8.20 6.46
N ALA A 92 1.70 8.17 7.06
CA ALA A 92 1.46 7.67 8.41
C ALA A 92 1.98 6.23 8.56
N HIS A 93 1.59 5.34 7.64
CA HIS A 93 2.07 3.95 7.65
C HIS A 93 3.60 3.84 7.58
N ARG A 94 4.27 4.68 6.78
CA ARG A 94 5.74 4.70 6.70
C ARG A 94 6.37 5.22 7.98
N THR A 95 5.79 6.24 8.60
CA THR A 95 6.27 6.80 9.86
C THR A 95 6.14 5.78 10.99
N GLU A 96 5.02 5.06 11.09
CA GLU A 96 4.83 3.99 12.07
C GLU A 96 5.83 2.84 11.89
N MET A 97 6.03 2.39 10.65
CA MET A 97 7.06 1.40 10.30
C MET A 97 8.46 1.86 10.68
N HIS A 98 8.81 3.12 10.37
CA HIS A 98 10.10 3.69 10.74
C HIS A 98 10.28 3.75 12.25
N GLY A 99 9.25 4.19 12.98
CA GLY A 99 9.25 4.24 14.44
C GLY A 99 9.55 2.90 15.08
N LEU A 100 8.94 1.82 14.59
CA LEU A 100 9.19 0.45 15.04
C LEU A 100 10.63 -0.04 14.77
N ILE A 101 11.24 0.40 13.67
CA ILE A 101 12.61 0.01 13.29
C ILE A 101 13.63 0.78 14.12
N THR A 102 13.35 2.05 14.43
CA THR A 102 14.27 2.93 15.16
C THR A 102 14.06 2.94 16.67
N SER A 103 13.13 2.14 17.20
CA SER A 103 12.90 2.05 18.64
C SER A 103 14.07 1.34 19.34
N ALA A 104 14.32 1.69 20.61
CA ALA A 104 15.35 1.04 21.41
C ALA A 104 15.09 -0.46 21.64
N THR A 105 13.81 -0.86 21.63
CA THR A 105 13.35 -2.24 21.72
C THR A 105 12.26 -2.49 20.68
N PHE A 106 12.33 -3.62 19.98
CA PHE A 106 11.36 -3.98 18.95
C PHE A 106 10.06 -4.50 19.58
N ASP A 107 8.92 -3.88 19.21
CA ASP A 107 7.58 -4.35 19.61
C ASP A 107 6.99 -5.25 18.50
N GLU A 108 7.13 -6.56 18.68
CA GLU A 108 6.61 -7.56 17.74
C GLU A 108 5.08 -7.53 17.64
N ALA A 109 4.37 -7.22 18.73
CA ALA A 109 2.91 -7.19 18.74
C ALA A 109 2.38 -6.02 17.92
N GLN A 110 2.97 -4.83 18.08
CA GLN A 110 2.63 -3.66 17.28
C GLN A 110 2.98 -3.87 15.80
N ALA A 111 4.13 -4.48 15.49
CA ALA A 111 4.49 -4.83 14.12
C ALA A 111 3.47 -5.79 13.48
N LYS A 112 3.04 -6.83 14.21
CA LYS A 112 2.00 -7.76 13.74
C LYS A 112 0.69 -7.06 13.46
N ALA A 113 0.21 -6.19 14.36
CA ALA A 113 -1.05 -5.46 14.17
C ALA A 113 -1.00 -4.59 12.90
N LEU A 114 0.08 -3.82 12.75
CA LEU A 114 0.27 -2.92 11.61
C LEU A 114 0.31 -3.68 10.27
N LEU A 115 0.95 -4.86 10.23
CA LEU A 115 1.03 -5.68 9.01
C LEU A 115 -0.27 -6.46 8.74
N SER A 116 -1.01 -6.84 9.78
CA SER A 116 -2.25 -7.61 9.68
C SER A 116 -3.42 -6.78 9.15
N ALA A 117 -3.44 -5.48 9.47
CA ALA A 117 -4.49 -4.55 9.02
C ALA A 117 -4.68 -4.53 7.49
N GLN A 118 -3.69 -4.97 6.72
CA GLN A 118 -3.71 -4.97 5.26
C GLN A 118 -3.89 -6.37 4.64
N GLN A 119 -3.98 -7.45 5.43
CA GLN A 119 -3.97 -8.82 4.89
C GLN A 119 -5.20 -9.13 4.03
N GLU A 120 -6.41 -8.85 4.52
CA GLU A 120 -7.65 -9.14 3.79
C GLU A 120 -7.71 -8.39 2.45
N LYS A 121 -7.32 -7.11 2.46
CA LYS A 121 -7.21 -6.32 1.24
C LYS A 121 -6.22 -6.93 0.26
N ARG A 122 -5.05 -7.39 0.71
CA ARG A 122 -4.07 -8.08 -0.14
C ARG A 122 -4.63 -9.36 -0.74
N LEU A 123 -5.39 -10.14 0.04
CA LEU A 123 -6.04 -11.36 -0.41
C LEU A 123 -7.07 -11.07 -1.50
N THR A 124 -8.00 -10.14 -1.26
CA THR A 124 -9.00 -9.71 -2.24
C THR A 124 -8.34 -9.23 -3.52
N GLN A 125 -7.29 -8.41 -3.39
CA GLN A 125 -6.55 -7.90 -4.55
C GLN A 125 -5.86 -9.01 -5.34
N ALA A 126 -5.32 -10.03 -4.66
CA ALA A 126 -4.71 -11.19 -5.30
C ALA A 126 -5.75 -12.03 -6.06
N ILE A 127 -6.91 -12.30 -5.46
CA ILE A 127 -8.00 -13.04 -6.10
C ILE A 127 -8.48 -12.31 -7.36
N GLU A 128 -8.68 -11.00 -7.28
CA GLU A 128 -9.07 -10.19 -8.44
C GLU A 128 -8.02 -10.21 -9.56
N ARG A 129 -6.73 -10.17 -9.23
CA ARG A 129 -5.66 -10.35 -10.22
C ARG A 129 -5.75 -11.72 -10.89
N MET A 130 -5.95 -12.79 -10.11
CA MET A 130 -6.09 -14.15 -10.66
C MET A 130 -7.33 -14.28 -11.57
N LYS A 131 -8.45 -13.65 -11.20
CA LYS A 131 -9.65 -13.61 -12.04
C LYS A 131 -9.38 -12.94 -13.37
N MET A 132 -8.71 -11.79 -13.35
CA MET A 132 -8.31 -11.09 -14.58
C MET A 132 -7.38 -11.94 -15.45
N GLN A 133 -6.38 -12.57 -14.85
CA GLN A 133 -5.47 -13.47 -15.56
C GLN A 133 -6.24 -14.60 -16.27
N ASN A 134 -7.23 -15.19 -15.60
CA ASN A 134 -8.07 -16.23 -16.18
C ASN A 134 -8.93 -15.69 -17.34
N GLN A 135 -9.54 -14.50 -17.19
CA GLN A 135 -10.30 -13.85 -18.26
C GLN A 135 -9.44 -13.62 -19.50
N ILE A 136 -8.21 -13.11 -19.34
CA ILE A 136 -7.28 -12.91 -20.45
C ILE A 136 -6.89 -14.25 -21.09
N TYR A 137 -6.59 -15.28 -20.29
CA TYR A 137 -6.26 -16.61 -20.78
C TYR A 137 -7.38 -17.20 -21.66
N ASN A 138 -8.65 -16.96 -21.31
CA ASN A 138 -9.80 -17.42 -22.08
C ASN A 138 -10.04 -16.64 -23.39
N LEU A 139 -9.39 -15.49 -23.59
CA LEU A 139 -9.38 -14.78 -24.88
C LEU A 139 -8.38 -15.37 -25.88
N LEU A 140 -7.45 -16.21 -25.40
CA LEU A 140 -6.39 -16.80 -26.21
C LEU A 140 -6.92 -17.97 -27.06
N THR A 141 -6.33 -18.15 -28.24
CA THR A 141 -6.55 -19.33 -29.07
C THR A 141 -5.92 -20.57 -28.42
N PRO A 142 -6.35 -21.80 -28.78
CA PRO A 142 -5.75 -23.03 -28.24
C PRO A 142 -4.21 -23.09 -28.41
N GLU A 143 -3.71 -22.62 -29.55
CA GLU A 143 -2.26 -22.55 -29.82
C GLU A 143 -1.53 -21.55 -28.92
N GLN A 144 -2.11 -20.36 -28.73
CA GLN A 144 -1.58 -19.35 -27.81
C GLN A 144 -1.60 -19.84 -26.36
N GLN A 145 -2.64 -20.55 -25.94
CA GLN A 145 -2.73 -21.18 -24.62
C GLN A 145 -1.64 -22.23 -24.40
N ALA A 146 -1.34 -23.06 -25.41
CA ALA A 146 -0.26 -24.03 -25.34
C ALA A 146 1.11 -23.33 -25.19
N LYS A 147 1.37 -22.28 -25.99
CA LYS A 147 2.58 -21.45 -25.89
C LYS A 147 2.70 -20.78 -24.52
N PHE A 148 1.58 -20.32 -23.97
CA PHE A 148 1.51 -19.74 -22.64
C PHE A 148 1.95 -20.73 -21.56
N LYS A 149 1.37 -21.95 -21.54
CA LYS A 149 1.71 -23.00 -20.56
C LYS A 149 3.17 -23.44 -20.64
N ALA A 150 3.66 -23.71 -21.85
CA ALA A 150 5.05 -24.13 -22.06
C ALA A 150 6.05 -23.10 -21.52
N ARG A 151 5.75 -21.81 -21.68
CA ARG A 151 6.59 -20.74 -21.12
C ARG A 151 6.52 -20.65 -19.61
N PHE A 152 5.34 -20.84 -19.03
CA PHE A 152 5.17 -20.86 -17.59
C PHE A 152 5.99 -22.01 -16.97
N GLU A 153 5.91 -23.21 -17.54
CA GLU A 153 6.72 -24.37 -17.13
C GLU A 153 8.22 -24.12 -17.31
N ALA A 154 8.63 -23.52 -18.44
CA ALA A 154 10.02 -23.17 -18.67
C ALA A 154 10.54 -22.07 -17.71
N GLN A 155 9.69 -21.16 -17.24
CA GLN A 155 10.06 -20.20 -16.19
C GLN A 155 10.17 -20.87 -14.83
N ALA A 156 9.27 -21.80 -14.51
CA ALA A 156 9.32 -22.56 -13.27
C ALA A 156 10.55 -23.50 -13.19
N ALA A 157 11.02 -24.00 -14.34
CA ALA A 157 12.21 -24.86 -14.43
C ALA A 157 13.54 -24.09 -14.40
N LYS A 158 13.53 -22.77 -14.59
CA LYS A 158 14.74 -21.95 -14.40
C LYS A 158 15.01 -21.85 -12.91
N GLU A 159 16.21 -22.23 -12.48
CA GLU A 159 16.62 -22.13 -11.08
C GLU A 159 16.30 -20.74 -10.50
N PRO A 160 15.82 -20.67 -9.25
CA PRO A 160 15.61 -19.38 -8.60
C PRO A 160 16.95 -18.64 -8.63
N ARG A 161 16.94 -17.41 -9.17
CA ARG A 161 18.14 -16.56 -9.18
C ARG A 161 18.64 -16.44 -7.73
N SER A 162 19.79 -17.06 -7.47
CA SER A 162 20.51 -16.99 -6.20
C SER A 162 21.08 -15.59 -5.95
#